data_AF-A0A1V4Z1E4-F1
#
_entry.id   AF-A0A1V4Z1E4-F1
#
_cell.length_a   1.000
_cell.length_b   1.000
_cell.length_c   1.000
_cell.angle_alpha   90.00
_cell.angle_beta   90.00
_cell.angle_gamma   90.00
#
_symmetry.space_group_name_H-M   'P 1'
#
loop_
_entity.id
_entity.type
_entity.pdbx_description
1 polymer ?
#
loop_
_entity_poly.entity_id
_entity_poly.type
_entity_poly.pdbx_seq_one_letter_code
_entity_poly.pdbx_strand_id
1 'polypeptide(L)'
;MAGISLSMSCPNCGGAVSIGEGARYASCQYCNAMLAVQGDDGVRRITFKSKVTRVEAVEAVRRWWRGGFKARDLKRRGQITESFPIYVPFWRLNARAAGWVCGYKNVQRNKRTERVPLEKMIVRDFDWSHVACDPGDIGIEHLRNFEGEAVLHDEGDIPTFEVTTSRSDATAQGMQQVMSEAVAYTGVPHITFQDVHVFPKDLSVIFYPVWVVRYTYSERTYFATVDGVTGMILSGRAPGDNLWRSLAMSAGMAAGGIGVSFCGWLAIVGGGSKETIGAAIVGLIVCLGIVGGAFTFFRYGSEMTTGDIKGGYNLFNSTSDAVTEEGDLGGLTPELKVRAR
;
A
#
# COMPACT_ATOMS: atom_id res chain seq x y z
N MET A 1 -41.80 23.40 -14.12
CA MET A 1 -41.12 22.24 -13.50
C MET A 1 -41.00 22.54 -12.02
N ALA A 2 -41.80 21.88 -11.18
CA ALA A 2 -41.73 22.07 -9.73
C ALA A 2 -40.47 21.36 -9.23
N GLY A 3 -39.41 22.14 -8.99
CA GLY A 3 -38.19 21.61 -8.37
C GLY A 3 -38.45 21.30 -6.90
N ILE A 4 -37.93 20.19 -6.41
CA ILE A 4 -38.00 19.84 -4.99
C ILE A 4 -37.15 20.87 -4.24
N SER A 5 -37.77 21.61 -3.32
CA SER A 5 -37.06 22.53 -2.42
C SER A 5 -36.92 21.89 -1.05
N LEU A 6 -35.71 21.56 -0.63
CA LEU A 6 -35.43 21.14 0.73
C LEU A 6 -35.27 22.38 1.63
N SER A 7 -35.91 22.38 2.79
CA SER A 7 -35.67 23.37 3.84
C SER A 7 -34.77 22.77 4.92
N MET A 8 -33.68 23.47 5.27
CA MET A 8 -32.79 23.09 6.36
C MET A 8 -32.44 24.29 7.24
N SER A 9 -31.98 24.04 8.46
CA SER A 9 -31.59 25.10 9.39
C SER A 9 -30.15 25.53 9.16
N CYS A 10 -29.90 26.84 9.08
CA CYS A 10 -28.55 27.39 8.98
C CYS A 10 -27.73 27.06 10.23
N PRO A 11 -26.53 26.47 10.12
CA PRO A 11 -25.69 26.16 11.29
C PRO A 11 -25.14 27.41 12.00
N ASN A 12 -25.10 28.56 11.31
CA ASN A 12 -24.57 29.81 11.87
C ASN A 12 -25.63 30.59 12.68
N CYS A 13 -26.89 30.62 12.24
CA CYS A 13 -27.92 31.45 12.87
C CYS A 13 -29.26 30.74 13.15
N GLY A 14 -29.43 29.48 12.75
CA GLY A 14 -30.67 28.73 12.92
C GLY A 14 -31.80 29.09 11.95
N GLY A 15 -31.61 30.06 11.05
CA GLY A 15 -32.63 30.46 10.07
C GLY A 15 -32.91 29.38 9.01
N ALA A 16 -34.14 29.29 8.53
CA ALA A 16 -34.54 28.33 7.50
C ALA A 16 -33.97 28.70 6.12
N VAL A 17 -33.14 27.84 5.55
CA VAL A 17 -32.55 28.00 4.23
C VAL A 17 -33.26 27.06 3.26
N SER A 18 -33.82 27.61 2.19
CA SER A 18 -34.41 26.83 1.09
C SER A 18 -33.35 26.58 0.02
N ILE A 19 -33.22 25.31 -0.36
CA ILE A 19 -32.19 24.86 -1.29
C ILE A 19 -32.89 24.13 -2.43
N GLY A 20 -32.63 24.59 -3.65
CA GLY A 20 -33.09 23.91 -4.86
C GLY A 20 -32.28 22.64 -5.12
N GLU A 21 -32.92 21.64 -5.70
CA GLU A 21 -32.28 20.40 -6.13
C GLU A 21 -31.02 20.68 -6.99
N GLY A 22 -29.88 20.12 -6.60
CA GLY A 22 -28.58 20.33 -7.29
C GLY A 22 -27.78 21.56 -6.87
N ALA A 23 -28.30 22.44 -6.00
CA ALA A 23 -27.54 23.60 -5.51
C ALA A 23 -26.43 23.16 -4.54
N ARG A 24 -25.16 23.44 -4.89
CA ARG A 24 -23.97 23.14 -4.04
C ARG A 24 -23.63 24.25 -3.05
N TYR A 25 -24.17 25.45 -3.26
CA TYR A 25 -24.02 26.57 -2.35
C TYR A 25 -25.37 27.23 -2.15
N ALA A 26 -25.66 27.63 -0.93
CA ALA A 26 -26.85 28.36 -0.57
C ALA A 26 -26.46 29.57 0.29
N SER A 27 -26.95 30.75 -0.08
CA SER A 27 -26.83 31.91 0.79
C SER A 27 -27.95 31.90 1.82
N CYS A 28 -27.60 32.02 3.09
CA CYS A 28 -28.59 32.21 4.14
C CYS A 28 -29.17 33.63 4.04
N GLN A 29 -30.47 33.75 3.80
CA GLN A 29 -31.15 35.05 3.70
C GLN A 29 -31.15 35.86 5.01
N TYR A 30 -30.85 35.23 6.15
CA TYR A 30 -30.88 35.87 7.47
C TYR A 30 -29.53 36.46 7.89
N CYS A 31 -28.46 35.66 7.86
CA CYS A 31 -27.12 36.09 8.29
C CYS A 31 -26.14 36.30 7.13
N ASN A 32 -26.58 36.11 5.89
CA ASN A 32 -25.79 36.20 4.68
C ASN A 32 -24.56 35.28 4.66
N ALA A 33 -24.56 34.22 5.49
CA ALA A 33 -23.55 33.20 5.46
C ALA A 33 -23.67 32.38 4.17
N MET A 34 -22.57 32.24 3.44
CA MET A 34 -22.46 31.34 2.31
C MET A 34 -22.29 29.92 2.83
N LEU A 35 -23.29 29.07 2.66
CA LEU A 35 -23.27 27.68 3.09
C LEU A 35 -22.91 26.79 1.91
N ALA A 36 -21.97 25.87 2.11
CA ALA A 36 -21.76 24.76 1.20
C ALA A 36 -22.80 23.67 1.52
N VAL A 37 -23.62 23.32 0.53
CA VAL A 37 -24.65 22.30 0.67
C VAL A 37 -24.02 20.95 0.36
N GLN A 38 -24.00 20.10 1.37
CA GLN A 38 -23.56 18.73 1.27
C GLN A 38 -24.79 17.83 1.41
N GLY A 39 -25.19 17.17 0.31
CA GLY A 39 -26.24 16.14 0.39
C GLY A 39 -25.76 14.92 1.19
N ASP A 40 -26.67 13.99 1.50
CA ASP A 40 -26.31 12.75 2.21
C ASP A 40 -25.21 11.94 1.47
N ASP A 41 -25.18 12.02 0.14
CA ASP A 41 -24.15 11.42 -0.73
C ASP A 41 -22.93 12.33 -1.00
N GLY A 42 -22.96 13.58 -0.53
CA GLY A 42 -22.09 14.65 -1.01
C GLY A 42 -20.68 14.62 -0.46
N VAL A 43 -19.90 13.54 -0.60
CA VAL A 43 -18.50 13.59 -0.16
C VAL A 43 -17.74 14.65 -0.97
N ARG A 44 -16.97 15.52 -0.30
CA ARG A 44 -16.21 16.60 -0.96
C ARG A 44 -15.31 16.00 -2.03
N ARG A 45 -15.48 16.42 -3.29
CA ARG A 45 -14.65 15.99 -4.42
C ARG A 45 -13.56 17.03 -4.68
N ILE A 46 -12.32 16.59 -4.75
CA ILE A 46 -11.14 17.43 -4.98
C ILE A 46 -10.41 16.85 -6.17
N THR A 47 -10.12 17.65 -7.20
CA THR A 47 -9.37 17.20 -8.37
C THR A 47 -7.98 17.84 -8.37
N PHE A 48 -6.94 17.04 -8.56
CA PHE A 48 -5.57 17.54 -8.66
C PHE A 48 -5.25 17.91 -10.10
N LYS A 49 -4.64 19.08 -10.33
CA LYS A 49 -4.18 19.45 -11.66
C LYS A 49 -2.98 18.59 -12.08
N SER A 50 -3.07 17.96 -13.25
CA SER A 50 -1.92 17.31 -13.87
C SER A 50 -0.88 18.37 -14.25
N LYS A 51 0.32 18.29 -13.65
CA LYS A 51 1.47 19.14 -13.98
C LYS A 51 2.37 18.49 -15.01
N VAL A 52 2.42 17.16 -15.01
CA VAL A 52 3.32 16.35 -15.83
C VAL A 52 2.75 16.20 -17.24
N THR A 53 3.59 16.47 -18.23
CA THR A 53 3.27 16.28 -19.64
C THR A 53 3.52 14.85 -20.12
N ARG A 54 2.95 14.49 -21.27
CA ARG A 54 3.18 13.18 -21.91
C ARG A 54 4.66 12.83 -22.06
N VAL A 55 5.47 13.81 -22.46
CA VAL A 55 6.92 13.62 -22.72
C VAL A 55 7.65 13.30 -21.41
N GLU A 56 7.35 14.03 -20.35
CA GLU A 56 7.94 13.83 -19.02
C GLU A 56 7.54 12.48 -18.43
N ALA A 57 6.28 12.06 -18.58
CA ALA A 57 5.82 10.74 -18.14
C ALA A 57 6.59 9.61 -18.84
N VAL A 58 6.78 9.73 -20.16
CA VAL A 58 7.58 8.79 -20.96
C VAL A 58 9.05 8.76 -20.51
N GLU A 59 9.64 9.92 -20.22
CA GLU A 59 11.00 10.01 -19.72
C GLU A 59 11.17 9.42 -18.32
N ALA A 60 10.19 9.61 -17.44
CA ALA A 60 10.16 8.98 -16.11
C ALA A 60 10.20 7.45 -16.22
N VAL A 61 9.41 6.86 -17.11
CA VAL A 61 9.42 5.42 -17.37
C VAL A 61 10.75 4.96 -17.97
N ARG A 62 11.31 5.70 -18.92
CA ARG A 62 12.64 5.41 -19.49
C ARG A 62 13.76 5.49 -18.44
N ARG A 63 13.63 6.39 -17.46
CA ARG A 63 14.56 6.49 -16.33
C ARG A 63 14.41 5.29 -15.40
N TRP A 64 13.17 4.90 -15.10
CA TRP A 64 12.85 3.74 -14.27
C TRP A 64 13.32 2.40 -14.86
N TRP A 65 13.34 2.27 -16.18
CA TRP A 65 13.92 1.10 -16.85
C TRP A 65 15.41 0.89 -16.53
N ARG A 66 16.14 1.93 -16.12
CA ARG A 66 17.58 1.83 -15.81
C ARG A 66 17.86 1.24 -14.43
N GLY A 67 16.86 1.18 -13.55
CA GLY A 67 17.02 0.75 -12.16
C GLY A 67 16.47 -0.65 -11.87
N GLY A 68 17.08 -1.34 -10.91
CA GLY A 68 16.65 -2.65 -10.40
C GLY A 68 17.07 -3.83 -11.28
N PHE A 69 16.55 -5.02 -10.96
CA PHE A 69 16.83 -6.29 -11.67
C PHE A 69 15.99 -6.48 -12.94
N LYS A 70 15.79 -5.40 -13.70
CA LYS A 70 15.04 -5.39 -14.98
C LYS A 70 15.96 -5.77 -16.14
N ALA A 71 15.38 -6.21 -17.27
CA ALA A 71 16.12 -6.56 -18.48
C ALA A 71 17.05 -5.41 -18.94
N ARG A 72 18.35 -5.69 -19.08
CA ARG A 72 19.39 -4.69 -19.39
C ARG A 72 19.22 -4.00 -20.74
N ASP A 73 18.65 -4.72 -21.70
CA ASP A 73 18.35 -4.27 -23.06
C ASP A 73 16.96 -3.63 -23.20
N LEU A 74 16.17 -3.56 -22.12
CA LEU A 74 14.86 -2.89 -22.10
C LEU A 74 14.95 -1.45 -22.61
N LYS A 75 16.03 -0.73 -22.26
CA LYS A 75 16.27 0.65 -22.75
C LYS A 75 16.49 0.77 -24.26
N ARG A 76 16.89 -0.31 -24.93
CA ARG A 76 17.17 -0.34 -26.37
C ARG A 76 16.03 -0.96 -27.16
N ARG A 77 15.40 -2.01 -26.62
CA ARG A 77 14.36 -2.79 -27.30
C ARG A 77 12.93 -2.43 -26.88
N GLY A 78 12.75 -1.79 -25.73
CA GLY A 78 11.43 -1.39 -25.24
C GLY A 78 10.83 -0.32 -26.13
N GLN A 79 9.64 -0.58 -26.67
CA GLN A 79 8.90 0.37 -27.50
C GLN A 79 7.67 0.85 -26.73
N ILE A 80 7.51 2.15 -26.61
CA ILE A 80 6.33 2.74 -25.98
C ILE A 80 5.19 2.69 -26.99
N THR A 81 4.11 2.01 -26.64
CA THR A 81 2.94 1.83 -27.48
C THR A 81 1.97 2.99 -27.28
N GLU A 82 1.62 3.25 -26.02
CA GLU A 82 0.62 4.25 -25.64
C GLU A 82 1.03 4.96 -24.36
N SER A 83 0.57 6.19 -24.22
CA SER A 83 0.74 6.96 -22.98
C SER A 83 -0.41 7.96 -22.87
N PHE A 84 -1.22 7.82 -21.83
CA PHE A 84 -2.39 8.66 -21.62
C PHE A 84 -2.59 8.92 -20.12
N PRO A 85 -3.11 10.10 -19.75
CA PRO A 85 -3.49 10.37 -18.37
C PRO A 85 -4.87 9.76 -18.07
N ILE A 86 -5.09 9.38 -16.81
CA ILE A 86 -6.39 9.00 -16.25
C ILE A 86 -6.54 9.65 -14.88
N TYR A 87 -7.77 9.96 -14.48
CA TYR A 87 -8.07 10.34 -13.10
C TYR A 87 -8.56 9.13 -12.32
N VAL A 88 -7.82 8.80 -11.26
CA VAL A 88 -8.17 7.72 -10.34
C VAL A 88 -8.72 8.34 -9.05
N PRO A 89 -9.93 7.94 -8.59
CA PRO A 89 -10.48 8.43 -7.35
C PRO A 89 -9.88 7.71 -6.14
N PHE A 90 -9.54 8.47 -5.11
CA PHE A 90 -9.05 8.00 -3.82
C PHE A 90 -9.91 8.57 -2.70
N TRP A 91 -10.26 7.76 -1.71
CA TRP A 91 -10.72 8.26 -0.43
C TRP A 91 -9.55 8.91 0.29
N ARG A 92 -9.78 10.05 0.92
CA ARG A 92 -8.90 10.63 1.92
C ARG A 92 -9.68 10.85 3.20
N LEU A 93 -9.21 10.21 4.27
CA LEU A 93 -9.73 10.40 5.62
C LEU A 93 -8.67 11.11 6.46
N ASN A 94 -9.00 12.31 6.95
CA ASN A 94 -8.23 12.95 8.00
C ASN A 94 -8.85 12.60 9.35
N ALA A 95 -8.09 11.94 10.22
CA ALA A 95 -8.57 11.50 11.52
C ALA A 95 -7.54 11.76 12.62
N ARG A 96 -8.02 12.06 13.83
CA ARG A 96 -7.17 12.18 15.02
C ARG A 96 -7.21 10.87 15.79
N ALA A 97 -6.07 10.24 16.01
CA ALA A 97 -5.95 9.13 16.94
C ALA A 97 -5.51 9.67 18.30
N ALA A 98 -6.23 9.31 19.36
CA ALA A 98 -5.89 9.65 20.74
C ALA A 98 -6.03 8.43 21.65
N GLY A 99 -5.02 8.18 22.50
CA GLY A 99 -5.05 7.04 23.41
C GLY A 99 -3.73 6.72 24.07
N TRP A 100 -3.70 5.58 24.76
CA TRP A 100 -2.54 5.06 25.47
C TRP A 100 -2.19 3.66 24.95
N VAL A 101 -0.89 3.44 24.75
CA VAL A 101 -0.33 2.13 24.42
C VAL A 101 0.70 1.75 25.46
N CYS A 102 0.47 0.62 26.12
CA CYS A 102 1.31 0.09 27.19
C CYS A 102 1.90 -1.27 26.79
N GLY A 103 3.18 -1.44 27.05
CA GLY A 103 3.90 -2.68 26.74
C GLY A 103 5.24 -2.74 27.45
N TYR A 104 6.18 -3.52 26.91
CA TYR A 104 7.50 -3.64 27.50
C TYR A 104 8.57 -3.91 26.44
N LYS A 105 9.75 -3.31 26.63
CA LYS A 105 10.94 -3.65 25.85
C LYS A 105 11.89 -4.50 26.67
N ASN A 106 12.46 -5.51 26.03
CA ASN A 106 13.55 -6.29 26.61
C ASN A 106 14.87 -5.57 26.31
N VAL A 107 15.57 -5.11 27.34
CA VAL A 107 16.90 -4.50 27.20
C VAL A 107 17.92 -5.42 27.85
N GLN A 108 19.01 -5.73 27.13
CA GLN A 108 20.12 -6.46 27.71
C GLN A 108 21.05 -5.49 28.45
N ARG A 109 21.22 -5.70 29.76
CA ARG A 109 22.17 -4.95 30.59
C ARG A 109 23.01 -5.96 31.39
N ASN A 110 24.33 -5.91 31.24
CA ASN A 110 25.27 -6.80 31.95
C ASN A 110 24.88 -8.30 31.88
N LYS A 111 24.64 -8.82 30.67
CA LYS A 111 24.24 -10.23 30.41
C LYS A 111 22.91 -10.65 31.07
N ARG A 112 22.11 -9.73 31.61
CA ARG A 112 20.74 -9.97 32.09
C ARG A 112 19.74 -9.27 31.17
N THR A 113 18.64 -9.95 30.89
CA THR A 113 17.50 -9.36 30.16
C THR A 113 16.57 -8.70 31.17
N GLU A 114 16.45 -7.38 31.09
CA GLU A 114 15.56 -6.59 31.93
C GLU A 114 14.33 -6.17 31.12
N ARG A 115 13.13 -6.41 31.66
CA ARG A 115 11.86 -5.96 31.08
C ARG A 115 11.60 -4.54 31.53
N VAL A 116 11.78 -3.59 30.63
CA VAL A 116 11.49 -2.17 30.90
C VAL A 116 10.07 -1.88 30.43
N PRO A 117 9.13 -1.55 31.34
CA PRO A 117 7.79 -1.16 30.95
C PRO A 117 7.82 0.13 30.12
N LEU A 118 6.92 0.23 29.15
CA LEU A 118 6.76 1.38 28.28
C LEU A 118 5.28 1.77 28.28
N GLU A 119 5.03 3.04 28.56
CA GLU A 119 3.74 3.67 28.42
C GLU A 119 3.91 4.87 27.49
N LYS A 120 3.15 4.89 26.40
CA LYS A 120 3.18 5.98 25.43
C LYS A 120 1.77 6.46 25.15
N MET A 121 1.55 7.74 25.41
CA MET A 121 0.36 8.45 24.94
C MET A 121 0.56 8.81 23.46
N ILE A 122 -0.49 8.63 22.65
CA ILE A 122 -0.55 9.15 21.29
C ILE A 122 -1.71 10.12 21.18
N VAL A 123 -1.45 11.31 20.64
CA VAL A 123 -2.47 12.28 20.22
C VAL A 123 -1.95 12.91 18.94
N ARG A 124 -2.36 12.37 17.79
CA ARG A 124 -1.82 12.79 16.49
C ARG A 124 -2.87 12.70 15.40
N ASP A 125 -2.74 13.61 14.45
CA ASP A 125 -3.53 13.61 13.22
C ASP A 125 -2.86 12.71 12.18
N PHE A 126 -3.65 11.86 11.55
CA PHE A 126 -3.27 10.93 10.49
C PHE A 126 -4.08 11.23 9.23
N ASP A 127 -3.41 11.15 8.09
CA ASP A 127 -4.02 11.22 6.77
C ASP A 127 -3.97 9.82 6.16
N TRP A 128 -5.14 9.20 6.04
CA TRP A 128 -5.29 7.92 5.35
C TRP A 128 -5.80 8.15 3.94
N SER A 129 -5.29 7.38 2.98
CA SER A 129 -5.89 7.28 1.66
C SER A 129 -6.01 5.86 1.18
N HIS A 130 -7.01 5.60 0.34
CA HIS A 130 -7.18 4.32 -0.34
C HIS A 130 -7.93 4.53 -1.65
N VAL A 131 -7.63 3.73 -2.67
CA VAL A 131 -8.34 3.78 -3.95
C VAL A 131 -9.84 3.57 -3.75
N ALA A 132 -10.65 4.38 -4.43
CA ALA A 132 -12.10 4.40 -4.28
C ALA A 132 -12.83 3.63 -5.41
N CYS A 133 -12.08 3.17 -6.42
CA CYS A 133 -12.54 2.30 -7.50
C CYS A 133 -11.83 0.94 -7.43
N ASP A 134 -12.27 -0.03 -8.23
CA ASP A 134 -11.46 -1.22 -8.48
C ASP A 134 -10.22 -0.81 -9.29
N PRO A 135 -9.00 -0.90 -8.74
CA PRO A 135 -7.79 -0.45 -9.41
C PRO A 135 -7.40 -1.33 -10.60
N GLY A 136 -8.05 -2.49 -10.79
CA GLY A 136 -7.68 -3.46 -11.81
C GLY A 136 -6.18 -3.77 -11.77
N ASP A 137 -5.54 -3.72 -12.93
CA ASP A 137 -4.08 -3.91 -13.03
C ASP A 137 -3.26 -2.64 -12.77
N ILE A 138 -3.84 -1.47 -12.47
CA ILE A 138 -3.08 -0.21 -12.34
C ILE A 138 -2.08 -0.26 -11.17
N GLY A 139 -2.37 -1.03 -10.12
CA GLY A 139 -1.40 -1.32 -9.06
C GLY A 139 -1.08 -0.16 -8.13
N ILE A 140 -2.07 0.69 -7.86
CA ILE A 140 -1.99 1.79 -6.91
C ILE A 140 -3.11 1.58 -5.90
N GLU A 141 -2.77 1.33 -4.64
CA GLU A 141 -3.76 1.17 -3.57
C GLU A 141 -3.83 2.43 -2.70
N HIS A 142 -2.68 3.05 -2.43
CA HIS A 142 -2.58 4.21 -1.55
C HIS A 142 -1.90 5.40 -2.26
N LEU A 143 -2.39 6.60 -1.97
CA LEU A 143 -1.75 7.83 -2.42
C LEU A 143 -0.66 8.24 -1.42
N ARG A 144 0.58 8.32 -1.90
CA ARG A 144 1.76 8.64 -1.05
C ARG A 144 1.98 10.14 -0.88
N ASN A 145 1.45 10.95 -1.79
CA ASN A 145 1.64 12.39 -1.79
C ASN A 145 0.31 13.12 -1.95
N PHE A 146 0.08 14.11 -1.09
CA PHE A 146 -1.08 15.00 -1.16
C PHE A 146 -0.70 16.43 -1.56
N GLU A 147 0.57 16.66 -1.92
CA GLU A 147 1.06 17.96 -2.36
C GLU A 147 0.68 18.20 -3.82
N GLY A 148 -0.06 19.26 -4.09
CA GLY A 148 -0.47 19.62 -5.44
C GLY A 148 -1.50 20.74 -5.44
N GLU A 149 -1.73 21.30 -6.61
CA GLU A 149 -2.76 22.31 -6.80
C GLU A 149 -4.10 21.61 -7.01
N ALA A 150 -4.99 21.78 -6.04
CA ALA A 150 -6.37 21.31 -6.13
C ALA A 150 -7.18 22.31 -6.95
N VAL A 151 -7.80 21.84 -8.02
CA VAL A 151 -8.70 22.62 -8.88
C VAL A 151 -10.12 22.13 -8.64
N LEU A 152 -11.05 23.08 -8.56
CA LEU A 152 -12.48 22.81 -8.53
C LEU A 152 -12.92 22.61 -9.98
N HIS A 153 -12.95 21.36 -10.44
CA HIS A 153 -13.39 20.92 -11.77
C HIS A 153 -12.47 21.30 -12.96
N ASP A 154 -11.92 20.27 -13.62
CA ASP A 154 -11.55 20.31 -15.03
C ASP A 154 -12.09 19.01 -15.67
N GLU A 155 -13.33 19.06 -16.15
CA GLU A 155 -14.12 17.89 -16.58
C GLU A 155 -13.99 17.57 -18.08
N GLY A 156 -13.07 18.21 -18.81
CA GLY A 156 -13.09 18.15 -20.28
C GLY A 156 -12.42 16.94 -20.93
N ASP A 157 -11.16 16.68 -20.61
CA ASP A 157 -10.29 15.98 -21.58
C ASP A 157 -9.72 14.63 -21.12
N ILE A 158 -9.72 14.35 -19.80
CA ILE A 158 -9.04 13.19 -19.24
C ILE A 158 -10.06 12.15 -18.75
N PRO A 159 -9.97 10.88 -19.18
CA PRO A 159 -10.84 9.82 -18.70
C PRO A 159 -10.78 9.70 -17.17
N THR A 160 -11.94 9.71 -16.52
CA THR A 160 -12.07 9.69 -15.06
C THR A 160 -12.82 8.44 -14.62
N PHE A 161 -12.26 7.71 -13.66
CA PHE A 161 -12.90 6.54 -13.07
C PHE A 161 -14.00 6.96 -12.09
N GLU A 162 -15.08 6.17 -12.05
CA GLU A 162 -16.15 6.36 -11.08
C GLU A 162 -15.80 5.73 -9.73
N VAL A 163 -16.34 6.30 -8.67
CA VAL A 163 -16.24 5.75 -7.32
C VAL A 163 -17.18 4.56 -7.21
N THR A 164 -16.65 3.37 -6.93
CA THR A 164 -17.44 2.14 -6.80
C THR A 164 -17.66 1.73 -5.34
N THR A 165 -16.85 2.26 -4.43
CA THR A 165 -16.88 1.92 -2.99
C THR A 165 -17.78 2.90 -2.22
N SER A 166 -18.40 2.42 -1.14
CA SER A 166 -19.31 3.23 -0.34
C SER A 166 -18.56 4.11 0.68
N ARG A 167 -19.17 5.24 1.06
CA ARG A 167 -18.64 6.16 2.09
C ARG A 167 -18.49 5.48 3.45
N SER A 168 -19.48 4.68 3.86
CA SER A 168 -19.49 4.00 5.16
C SER A 168 -18.37 2.99 5.25
N ASP A 169 -18.15 2.22 4.18
CA ASP A 169 -17.10 1.20 4.13
C ASP A 169 -15.72 1.85 4.16
N ALA A 170 -15.52 2.92 3.38
CA ALA A 170 -14.28 3.68 3.37
C ALA A 170 -13.98 4.31 4.75
N THR A 171 -15.01 4.80 5.45
CA THR A 171 -14.84 5.35 6.81
C THR A 171 -14.43 4.27 7.80
N ALA A 172 -15.12 3.11 7.78
CA ALA A 172 -14.82 2.00 8.67
C ALA A 172 -13.40 1.45 8.43
N GLN A 173 -13.03 1.22 7.16
CA GLN A 173 -11.70 0.77 6.77
C GLN A 173 -10.62 1.77 7.18
N GLY A 174 -10.84 3.06 6.87
CA GLY A 174 -9.89 4.12 7.22
C GLY A 174 -9.70 4.26 8.73
N MET A 175 -10.76 4.16 9.53
CA MET A 175 -10.65 4.19 10.99
C MET A 175 -9.83 3.01 11.54
N GLN A 176 -10.04 1.80 11.01
CA GLN A 176 -9.27 0.61 11.41
C GLN A 176 -7.78 0.75 11.04
N GLN A 177 -7.48 1.23 9.84
CA GLN A 177 -6.10 1.40 9.37
C GLN A 177 -5.38 2.54 10.09
N VAL A 178 -6.05 3.66 10.37
CA VAL A 178 -5.49 4.74 11.19
C VAL A 178 -5.22 4.25 12.62
N MET A 179 -6.09 3.43 13.20
CA MET A 179 -5.86 2.86 14.53
C MET A 179 -4.62 1.97 14.54
N SER A 180 -4.45 1.08 13.56
CA SER A 180 -3.29 0.19 13.49
C SER A 180 -1.99 0.96 13.24
N GLU A 181 -2.02 1.97 12.36
CA GLU A 181 -0.88 2.86 12.11
C GLU A 181 -0.51 3.69 13.35
N ALA A 182 -1.51 4.22 14.07
CA ALA A 182 -1.31 4.96 15.31
C ALA A 182 -0.62 4.09 16.37
N VAL A 183 -1.08 2.84 16.53
CA VAL A 183 -0.43 1.89 17.45
C VAL A 183 1.00 1.57 17.01
N ALA A 184 1.22 1.32 15.72
CA ALA A 184 2.56 1.06 15.17
C ALA A 184 3.51 2.24 15.36
N TYR A 185 3.04 3.48 15.19
CA TYR A 185 3.81 4.71 15.38
C TYR A 185 4.35 4.84 16.81
N THR A 186 3.65 4.32 17.81
CA THR A 186 4.17 4.33 19.19
C THR A 186 5.47 3.55 19.32
N GLY A 187 5.72 2.56 18.46
CA GLY A 187 6.93 1.74 18.49
C GLY A 187 7.13 1.02 19.83
N VAL A 188 6.03 0.67 20.51
CA VAL A 188 6.06 -0.12 21.74
C VAL A 188 6.13 -1.60 21.37
N PRO A 189 7.26 -2.29 21.61
CA PRO A 189 7.32 -3.74 21.46
C PRO A 189 6.45 -4.42 22.52
N HIS A 190 5.88 -5.59 22.17
CA HIS A 190 5.05 -6.42 23.05
C HIS A 190 3.97 -5.63 23.81
N ILE A 191 2.91 -5.28 23.10
CA ILE A 191 1.77 -4.55 23.65
C ILE A 191 1.02 -5.44 24.64
N THR A 192 0.81 -4.95 25.86
CA THR A 192 0.06 -5.62 26.92
C THR A 192 -1.33 -5.03 27.08
N PHE A 193 -1.46 -3.72 26.85
CA PHE A 193 -2.73 -3.00 26.90
C PHE A 193 -2.71 -1.87 25.88
N GLN A 194 -3.83 -1.67 25.19
CA GLN A 194 -4.02 -0.54 24.29
C GLN A 194 -5.44 -0.02 24.44
N ASP A 195 -5.57 1.29 24.55
CA ASP A 195 -6.85 1.99 24.50
C ASP A 195 -6.68 3.21 23.61
N VAL A 196 -7.05 3.05 22.33
CA VAL A 196 -6.85 4.07 21.29
C VAL A 196 -8.18 4.29 20.58
N HIS A 197 -8.61 5.54 20.57
CA HIS A 197 -9.83 5.98 19.89
C HIS A 197 -9.45 6.85 18.68
N VAL A 198 -10.17 6.65 17.58
CA VAL A 198 -9.97 7.40 16.33
C VAL A 198 -11.18 8.29 16.10
N PHE A 199 -10.92 9.59 15.90
CA PHE A 199 -11.92 10.62 15.67
C PHE A 199 -11.81 11.13 14.22
N PRO A 200 -12.68 10.71 13.30
CA PRO A 200 -12.65 11.20 11.92
C PRO A 200 -13.04 12.69 11.89
N LYS A 201 -12.24 13.51 11.21
CA LYS A 201 -12.50 14.96 11.06
C LYS A 201 -13.12 15.30 9.71
N ASP A 202 -12.52 14.76 8.64
CA ASP A 202 -12.94 15.03 7.27
C ASP A 202 -12.77 13.79 6.42
N LEU A 203 -13.71 13.57 5.50
CA LEU A 203 -13.65 12.53 4.49
C LEU A 203 -13.93 13.19 3.14
N SER A 204 -13.01 13.00 2.19
CA SER A 204 -13.09 13.55 0.85
C SER A 204 -12.74 12.50 -0.20
N VAL A 205 -13.20 12.70 -1.43
CA VAL A 205 -12.75 11.95 -2.61
C VAL A 205 -11.79 12.83 -3.38
N ILE A 206 -10.60 12.30 -3.65
CA ILE A 206 -9.56 12.95 -4.42
C ILE A 206 -9.46 12.28 -5.78
N PHE A 207 -9.67 13.02 -6.86
CA PHE A 207 -9.34 12.61 -8.21
C PHE A 207 -7.90 12.98 -8.51
N TYR A 208 -7.04 11.97 -8.57
CA TYR A 208 -5.60 12.14 -8.74
C TYR A 208 -5.19 11.79 -10.17
N PRO A 209 -4.42 12.66 -10.86
CA PRO A 209 -3.99 12.40 -12.22
C PRO A 209 -2.85 11.37 -12.21
N VAL A 210 -3.07 10.26 -12.91
CA VAL A 210 -2.10 9.18 -13.08
C VAL A 210 -1.85 8.98 -14.56
N TRP A 211 -0.60 9.01 -14.98
CA TRP A 211 -0.19 8.67 -16.34
C TRP A 211 0.03 7.17 -16.47
N VAL A 212 -0.69 6.53 -17.39
CA VAL A 212 -0.47 5.13 -17.75
C VAL A 212 0.38 5.09 -19.01
N VAL A 213 1.55 4.48 -18.92
CA VAL A 213 2.46 4.29 -20.06
C VAL A 213 2.55 2.81 -20.37
N ARG A 214 2.03 2.42 -21.53
CA ARG A 214 2.10 1.05 -22.05
C ARG A 214 3.27 0.90 -22.99
N TYR A 215 4.00 -0.20 -22.85
CA TYR A 215 5.16 -0.48 -23.68
C TYR A 215 5.27 -1.97 -23.97
N THR A 216 5.90 -2.31 -25.08
CA THR A 216 6.15 -3.69 -25.47
C THR A 216 7.62 -4.04 -25.36
N TYR A 217 7.88 -5.29 -24.98
CA TYR A 217 9.20 -5.88 -24.94
C TYR A 217 9.11 -7.37 -25.24
N SER A 218 9.85 -7.85 -26.25
CA SER A 218 9.85 -9.25 -26.68
C SER A 218 8.42 -9.81 -26.88
N GLU A 219 7.59 -9.07 -27.61
CA GLU A 219 6.18 -9.41 -27.93
C GLU A 219 5.21 -9.47 -26.74
N ARG A 220 5.67 -9.08 -25.54
CA ARG A 220 4.82 -8.94 -24.35
C ARG A 220 4.54 -7.47 -24.07
N THR A 221 3.31 -7.19 -23.65
CA THR A 221 2.87 -5.85 -23.24
C THR A 221 3.07 -5.68 -21.74
N TYR A 222 3.60 -4.54 -21.36
CA TYR A 222 3.82 -4.11 -19.99
C TYR A 222 3.28 -2.69 -19.81
N PHE A 223 3.10 -2.27 -18.56
CA PHE A 223 2.73 -0.91 -18.25
C PHE A 223 3.49 -0.42 -17.02
N ALA A 224 3.60 0.90 -16.93
CA ALA A 224 4.03 1.61 -15.74
C ALA A 224 3.11 2.81 -15.52
N THR A 225 2.88 3.14 -14.26
CA THR A 225 2.10 4.30 -13.85
C THR A 225 3.02 5.36 -13.27
N VAL A 226 2.78 6.60 -13.69
CA VAL A 226 3.54 7.77 -13.27
C VAL A 226 2.58 8.75 -12.61
N ASP A 227 3.02 9.32 -11.50
CA ASP A 227 2.33 10.39 -10.80
C ASP A 227 2.23 11.64 -11.70
N GLY A 228 1.02 12.11 -11.98
CA GLY A 228 0.78 13.29 -12.82
C GLY A 228 1.10 14.63 -12.16
N VAL A 229 1.41 14.66 -10.86
CA VAL A 229 1.81 15.86 -10.13
C VAL A 229 3.33 15.89 -9.90
N THR A 230 3.92 14.77 -9.46
CA THR A 230 5.36 14.71 -9.12
C THR A 230 6.25 14.15 -10.22
N GLY A 231 5.71 13.37 -11.15
CA GLY A 231 6.48 12.67 -12.18
C GLY A 231 7.24 11.44 -11.66
N MET A 232 6.99 11.00 -10.43
CA MET A 232 7.56 9.76 -9.89
C MET A 232 6.80 8.53 -10.37
N ILE A 233 7.46 7.37 -10.38
CA ILE A 233 6.80 6.09 -10.68
C ILE A 233 6.01 5.65 -9.45
N LEU A 234 4.72 5.41 -9.63
CA LEU A 234 3.86 4.85 -8.59
C LEU A 234 3.93 3.33 -8.61
N SER A 235 3.67 2.75 -9.78
CA SER A 235 3.68 1.30 -9.98
C SER A 235 4.19 0.92 -11.38
N GLY A 236 4.57 -0.33 -11.58
CA GLY A 236 4.79 -0.84 -12.92
C GLY A 236 5.26 -2.28 -12.96
N ARG A 237 4.93 -2.97 -14.06
CA ARG A 237 5.47 -4.29 -14.38
C ARG A 237 6.59 -4.11 -15.40
N ALA A 238 7.72 -4.79 -15.22
CA ALA A 238 8.83 -4.79 -16.15
C ALA A 238 9.40 -6.20 -16.35
N PRO A 239 9.94 -6.53 -17.54
CA PRO A 239 10.60 -7.80 -17.75
C PRO A 239 11.85 -7.91 -16.87
N GLY A 240 12.01 -9.05 -16.20
CA GLY A 240 13.21 -9.37 -15.44
C GLY A 240 14.37 -9.76 -16.37
N ASP A 241 15.60 -9.60 -15.88
CA ASP A 241 16.79 -9.99 -16.64
C ASP A 241 17.01 -11.51 -16.57
N ASN A 242 16.97 -12.17 -17.73
CA ASN A 242 17.21 -13.62 -17.84
C ASN A 242 18.61 -14.03 -17.36
N LEU A 243 19.62 -13.16 -17.50
CA LEU A 243 20.97 -13.46 -17.03
C LEU A 243 21.04 -13.48 -15.50
N TRP A 244 20.42 -12.50 -14.83
CA TRP A 244 20.39 -12.48 -13.37
C TRP A 244 19.59 -13.63 -12.78
N ARG A 245 18.51 -14.04 -13.45
CA ARG A 245 17.72 -15.21 -13.05
C ARG A 245 18.55 -16.49 -13.10
N SER A 246 19.22 -16.75 -14.23
CA SER A 246 20.02 -17.97 -14.38
C SER A 246 21.23 -17.98 -13.45
N LEU A 247 21.87 -16.81 -13.24
CA LEU A 247 22.99 -16.66 -12.32
C LEU A 247 22.57 -16.84 -10.86
N ALA A 248 21.43 -16.30 -10.45
CA ALA A 248 20.89 -16.50 -9.11
C ALA A 248 20.60 -17.99 -8.84
N MET A 249 20.03 -18.70 -9.82
CA MET A 249 19.76 -20.13 -9.71
C MET A 249 21.06 -20.94 -9.61
N SER A 250 22.03 -20.71 -10.51
CA SER A 250 23.28 -21.47 -10.52
C SER A 250 24.14 -21.19 -9.30
N ALA A 251 24.28 -19.92 -8.91
CA ALA A 251 25.01 -19.53 -7.71
C ALA A 251 24.31 -20.02 -6.43
N GLY A 252 22.98 -19.93 -6.36
CA GLY A 252 22.19 -20.43 -5.23
C GLY A 252 22.29 -21.93 -5.05
N MET A 253 22.21 -22.70 -6.14
CA MET A 253 22.40 -24.16 -6.11
C MET A 253 23.84 -24.54 -5.76
N ALA A 254 24.85 -23.86 -6.32
CA ALA A 254 26.25 -24.13 -6.00
C ALA A 254 26.56 -23.83 -4.52
N ALA A 255 26.17 -22.64 -4.02
CA ALA A 255 26.38 -22.24 -2.64
C ALA A 255 25.61 -23.15 -1.66
N GLY A 256 24.34 -23.45 -1.97
CA GLY A 256 23.52 -24.36 -1.17
C GLY A 256 24.06 -25.78 -1.16
N GLY A 257 24.47 -26.32 -2.31
CA GLY A 257 25.04 -27.67 -2.42
C GLY A 257 26.38 -27.80 -1.69
N ILE A 258 27.28 -26.82 -1.82
CA ILE A 258 28.53 -26.78 -1.06
C ILE A 258 28.24 -26.69 0.44
N GLY A 259 27.29 -25.84 0.84
CA GLY A 259 26.91 -25.66 2.23
C GLY A 259 26.30 -26.91 2.85
N VAL A 260 25.42 -27.63 2.14
CA VAL A 260 24.85 -28.91 2.59
C VAL A 260 25.94 -29.97 2.73
N SER A 261 26.84 -30.08 1.74
CA SER A 261 27.98 -31.01 1.81
C SER A 261 28.91 -30.69 2.97
N PHE A 262 29.16 -29.40 3.25
CA PHE A 262 29.97 -28.96 4.39
C PHE A 262 29.30 -29.26 5.73
N CYS A 263 27.99 -29.04 5.85
CA CYS A 263 27.23 -29.39 7.05
C CYS A 263 27.22 -30.91 7.29
N GLY A 264 27.09 -31.72 6.23
CA GLY A 264 27.20 -33.18 6.31
C GLY A 264 28.58 -33.65 6.76
N TRP A 265 29.65 -33.08 6.17
CA TRP A 265 31.02 -33.36 6.58
C TRP A 265 31.28 -32.99 8.05
N LEU A 266 30.81 -31.82 8.48
CA LEU A 266 30.94 -31.34 9.85
C LEU A 266 30.21 -32.24 10.86
N ALA A 267 29.07 -32.82 10.49
CA ALA A 267 28.36 -33.80 11.31
C ALA A 267 29.14 -35.12 11.47
N ILE A 268 29.83 -35.57 10.43
CA ILE A 268 30.63 -36.82 10.45
C ILE A 268 31.94 -36.64 11.23
N VAL A 269 32.69 -35.56 10.97
CA VAL A 269 34.00 -35.32 11.59
C VAL A 269 33.87 -34.79 13.02
N GLY A 270 32.79 -34.08 13.34
CA GLY A 270 32.53 -33.48 14.65
C GLY A 270 32.17 -34.46 15.77
N GLY A 271 32.42 -35.76 15.59
CA GLY A 271 32.34 -36.78 16.64
C GLY A 271 30.95 -36.98 17.27
N GLY A 272 29.87 -36.55 16.63
CA GLY A 272 28.50 -36.74 17.11
C GLY A 272 28.15 -35.98 18.39
N SER A 273 28.92 -34.95 18.76
CA SER A 273 28.56 -34.10 19.90
C SER A 273 27.24 -33.37 19.66
N LYS A 274 26.42 -33.15 20.70
CA LYS A 274 25.12 -32.47 20.56
C LYS A 274 25.25 -31.07 19.98
N GLU A 275 26.36 -30.38 20.25
CA GLU A 275 26.64 -29.03 19.75
C GLU A 275 26.99 -29.04 18.26
N THR A 276 27.80 -30.00 17.79
CA THR A 276 28.18 -30.11 16.37
C THR A 276 27.01 -30.54 15.49
N ILE A 277 26.17 -31.47 15.96
CA ILE A 277 24.94 -31.87 15.27
C ILE A 277 23.96 -30.70 15.20
N GLY A 278 23.78 -29.94 16.29
CA GLY A 278 22.92 -28.76 16.31
C GLY A 278 23.35 -27.70 15.30
N ALA A 279 24.65 -27.40 15.23
CA ALA A 279 25.20 -26.46 14.26
C ALA A 279 25.03 -26.92 12.80
N ALA A 280 25.22 -28.22 12.52
CA ALA A 280 25.03 -28.78 11.19
C ALA A 280 23.57 -28.71 10.71
N ILE A 281 22.60 -28.96 11.60
CA ILE A 281 21.17 -28.85 11.27
C ILE A 281 20.78 -27.41 10.95
N VAL A 282 21.21 -26.45 11.77
CA VAL A 282 20.95 -25.02 11.52
C VAL A 282 21.59 -24.58 10.20
N GLY A 283 22.83 -24.98 9.95
CA GLY A 283 23.53 -24.70 8.68
C GLY A 283 22.78 -25.29 7.47
N LEU A 284 22.28 -26.52 7.58
CA LEU A 284 21.51 -27.16 6.51
C LEU A 284 20.20 -26.41 6.23
N ILE A 285 19.46 -25.99 7.26
CA ILE A 285 18.24 -25.19 7.11
C ILE A 285 18.54 -23.87 6.39
N VAL A 286 19.62 -23.18 6.77
CA VAL A 286 20.05 -21.93 6.11
C VAL A 286 20.39 -22.20 4.64
N CYS A 287 21.12 -23.27 4.33
CA CYS A 287 21.49 -23.62 2.95
C CYS A 287 20.26 -23.97 2.10
N LEU A 288 19.30 -24.73 2.65
CA LEU A 288 18.03 -24.99 1.98
C LEU A 288 17.22 -23.70 1.78
N GLY A 289 17.26 -22.77 2.74
CA GLY A 289 16.67 -21.43 2.58
C GLY A 289 17.30 -20.63 1.44
N ILE A 290 18.62 -20.69 1.25
CA ILE A 290 19.32 -20.05 0.13
C ILE A 290 18.88 -20.67 -1.21
N VAL A 291 18.82 -22.00 -1.29
CA VAL A 291 18.35 -22.70 -2.50
C VAL A 291 16.90 -22.36 -2.80
N GLY A 292 16.03 -22.37 -1.79
CA GLY A 292 14.62 -22.01 -1.90
C GLY A 292 14.45 -20.56 -2.38
N GLY A 293 15.17 -19.62 -1.78
CA GLY A 293 15.16 -18.21 -2.20
C GLY A 293 15.68 -17.99 -3.63
N ALA A 294 16.73 -18.70 -4.03
CA ALA A 294 17.25 -18.66 -5.40
C ALA A 294 16.26 -19.25 -6.41
N PHE A 295 15.57 -20.34 -6.05
CA PHE A 295 14.55 -20.97 -6.88
C PHE A 295 13.32 -20.08 -7.06
N THR A 296 12.82 -19.47 -5.98
CA THR A 296 11.67 -18.54 -6.06
C THR A 296 12.02 -17.32 -6.91
N PHE A 297 13.21 -16.74 -6.76
CA PHE A 297 13.69 -15.66 -7.63
C PHE A 297 13.76 -16.08 -9.11
N PHE A 298 14.26 -17.29 -9.40
CA PHE A 298 14.31 -17.78 -10.78
C PHE A 298 12.92 -17.98 -11.39
N ARG A 299 12.00 -18.58 -10.61
CA ARG A 299 10.65 -18.95 -11.06
C ARG A 299 9.76 -17.73 -11.26
N TYR A 300 9.76 -16.80 -10.31
CA TYR A 300 8.87 -15.63 -10.34
C TYR A 300 9.54 -14.35 -10.88
N GLY A 301 10.88 -14.32 -10.97
CA GLY A 301 11.64 -13.16 -11.44
C GLY A 301 11.58 -12.90 -12.94
N SER A 302 10.72 -13.58 -13.71
CA SER A 302 10.47 -13.21 -15.11
C SER A 302 9.84 -11.84 -15.26
N GLU A 303 9.10 -11.40 -14.24
CA GLU A 303 8.46 -10.09 -14.19
C GLU A 303 8.78 -9.43 -12.86
N MET A 304 9.37 -8.25 -12.93
CA MET A 304 9.70 -7.40 -11.79
C MET A 304 8.58 -6.40 -11.63
N THR A 305 7.91 -6.44 -10.49
CA THR A 305 6.85 -5.48 -10.15
C THR A 305 7.37 -4.42 -9.20
N THR A 306 6.81 -3.22 -9.30
CA THR A 306 7.09 -2.08 -8.42
C THR A 306 5.75 -1.46 -8.01
N GLY A 307 5.65 -1.00 -6.77
CA GLY A 307 4.40 -0.48 -6.20
C GLY A 307 3.50 -1.59 -5.66
N ASP A 308 2.20 -1.31 -5.64
CA ASP A 308 1.18 -2.14 -4.97
C ASP A 308 0.56 -3.16 -5.96
N ILE A 309 1.32 -3.57 -6.98
CA ILE A 309 0.85 -4.55 -7.96
C ILE A 309 0.89 -5.95 -7.34
N LYS A 310 -0.23 -6.65 -7.40
CA LYS A 310 -0.33 -8.07 -7.05
C LYS A 310 0.38 -8.93 -8.12
N GLY A 311 1.21 -9.86 -7.65
CA GLY A 311 1.96 -10.79 -8.51
C GLY A 311 3.32 -10.27 -9.00
N GLY A 312 4.11 -11.19 -9.58
CA GLY A 312 5.49 -10.97 -9.99
C GLY A 312 6.48 -10.92 -8.81
N TYR A 313 7.77 -10.80 -9.10
CA TYR A 313 8.78 -10.73 -8.06
C TYR A 313 8.97 -9.27 -7.60
N ASN A 314 8.68 -9.00 -6.33
CA ASN A 314 8.90 -7.71 -5.69
C ASN A 314 9.90 -7.86 -4.54
N LEU A 315 11.10 -7.28 -4.68
CA LEU A 315 12.17 -7.36 -3.67
C LEU A 315 11.74 -6.86 -2.29
N PHE A 316 10.73 -6.00 -2.22
CA PHE A 316 10.29 -5.33 -1.00
C PHE A 316 9.02 -5.93 -0.40
N ASN A 317 8.36 -6.88 -1.08
CA ASN A 317 7.13 -7.53 -0.62
C ASN A 317 7.19 -9.07 -0.62
N SER A 318 8.35 -9.68 -0.91
CA SER A 318 8.49 -11.13 -1.11
C SER A 318 8.36 -11.99 0.15
N THR A 319 7.79 -11.47 1.24
CA THR A 319 7.57 -12.24 2.49
C THR A 319 6.10 -12.56 2.78
N SER A 320 5.13 -11.95 2.09
CA SER A 320 3.71 -12.26 2.30
C SER A 320 3.14 -13.35 1.37
N ASP A 321 3.64 -13.44 0.14
CA ASP A 321 2.93 -14.20 -0.91
C ASP A 321 3.39 -15.66 -1.03
N ALA A 322 4.47 -16.05 -0.33
CA ALA A 322 5.00 -17.42 -0.36
C ALA A 322 4.33 -18.37 0.65
N VAL A 323 3.39 -17.89 1.47
CA VAL A 323 2.74 -18.69 2.54
C VAL A 323 1.27 -19.00 2.23
N THR A 324 0.68 -18.44 1.18
CA THR A 324 -0.77 -18.55 0.94
C THR A 324 -1.21 -19.73 0.05
N GLU A 325 -0.28 -20.52 -0.52
CA GLU A 325 -0.63 -21.67 -1.37
C GLU A 325 -0.49 -23.06 -0.71
N GLU A 326 -0.07 -23.16 0.56
CA GLU A 326 -0.09 -24.42 1.32
C GLU A 326 -0.95 -24.28 2.58
N GLY A 327 -2.24 -24.63 2.49
CA GLY A 327 -3.09 -24.62 3.69
C GLY A 327 -4.59 -24.81 3.52
N ASP A 328 -5.09 -25.39 2.43
CA ASP A 328 -6.46 -25.94 2.39
C ASP A 328 -6.43 -27.36 2.98
N LEU A 329 -6.26 -27.46 4.30
CA LEU A 329 -6.45 -28.65 5.13
C LEU A 329 -6.27 -28.24 6.60
N GLY A 330 -7.37 -27.92 7.30
CA GLY A 330 -7.28 -27.52 8.70
C GLY A 330 -8.58 -27.13 9.37
N GLY A 331 -9.68 -27.84 9.09
CA GLY A 331 -10.87 -27.75 9.92
C GLY A 331 -10.62 -28.42 11.28
N LEU A 332 -10.19 -27.66 12.29
CA LEU A 332 -10.27 -28.03 13.71
C LEU A 332 -10.33 -26.75 14.56
N THR A 333 -11.56 -26.32 14.87
CA THR A 333 -11.86 -25.40 15.96
C THR A 333 -11.63 -26.07 17.31
N PRO A 334 -11.00 -25.42 18.30
CA PRO A 334 -11.30 -25.68 19.69
C PRO A 334 -12.26 -24.61 20.22
N GLU A 335 -13.45 -25.03 20.61
CA GLU A 335 -14.37 -24.24 21.43
C GLU A 335 -13.69 -23.79 22.72
N LEU A 336 -13.57 -22.47 22.92
CA LEU A 336 -13.32 -21.88 24.23
C LEU A 336 -14.68 -21.60 24.89
N LYS A 337 -15.12 -22.55 25.73
CA LYS A 337 -16.23 -22.35 26.68
C LYS A 337 -15.83 -21.29 27.70
N VAL A 338 -16.39 -20.10 27.56
CA VAL A 338 -16.45 -19.07 28.61
C VAL A 338 -17.33 -19.59 29.73
N ARG A 339 -16.72 -19.83 30.91
CA ARG A 339 -17.46 -20.08 32.16
C ARG A 339 -17.69 -18.73 32.83
N ALA A 340 -18.93 -18.27 32.84
CA ALA A 340 -19.39 -17.17 33.67
C ALA A 340 -20.24 -17.75 34.81
N ARG A 341 -19.88 -17.36 36.04
CA ARG A 341 -20.41 -17.76 37.36
C ARG A 341 -20.04 -19.14 37.90
#